data_AF-A0A5C7Q0M2-F1
#
_entry.id   AF-A0A5C7Q0M2-F1
#
_cell.length_a   1.000
_cell.length_b   1.000
_cell.length_c   1.000
_cell.angle_alpha   90.00
_cell.angle_beta   90.00
_cell.angle_gamma   90.00
#
_symmetry.space_group_name_H-M   'P 1'
#
loop_
_entity.id
_entity.type
_entity.pdbx_description
1 polymer ?
#
loop_
_entity_poly.entity_id
_entity_poly.type
_entity_poly.pdbx_seq_one_letter_code
_entity_poly.pdbx_strand_id
1 'polypeptide(L)'
;MENTTTLQPIPPGEPLPHRKVIRSWTEPLAQKVYWRAFVLMGLDFALFFGFMAAVVLLQAWWAKWLCGIAAGIVIGRLFVIGHDACHMSLTPNRRLNKWLGRIAFLPSLTPYSLWDVGHNVVHHGYTNLKGVDFVWEPLTPAEYAALPMGQKILQRIYRSGWAPGLYYMIEIWWKREFFPSAKYMPTRRPIFVKDSLLSLAFALVWIGSLVGLALYT
;
A
#
# COMPACT_ATOMS: atom_id res chain seq x y z
N MET A 1 30.72 -28.91 -0.37
CA MET A 1 31.80 -27.90 -0.32
C MET A 1 31.15 -26.56 -0.59
N GLU A 2 30.82 -25.83 0.49
CA GLU A 2 30.29 -24.47 0.37
C GLU A 2 31.42 -23.58 -0.18
N ASN A 3 31.28 -23.17 -1.43
CA ASN A 3 32.09 -22.10 -1.98
C ASN A 3 31.55 -20.81 -1.38
N THR A 4 32.06 -20.43 -0.21
CA THR A 4 32.03 -19.06 0.29
C THR A 4 32.91 -18.20 -0.63
N THR A 5 32.47 -18.01 -1.87
CA THR A 5 32.92 -16.89 -2.68
C THR A 5 32.60 -15.65 -1.88
N THR A 6 33.65 -15.04 -1.33
CA THR A 6 33.56 -13.71 -0.75
C THR A 6 32.87 -12.82 -1.78
N LEU A 7 31.68 -12.32 -1.44
CA LEU A 7 30.95 -11.37 -2.29
C LEU A 7 31.78 -10.09 -2.31
N GLN A 8 32.76 -10.01 -3.20
CA GLN A 8 33.53 -8.80 -3.45
C GLN A 8 32.60 -7.82 -4.18
N PRO A 9 32.51 -6.56 -3.74
CA PRO A 9 31.78 -5.53 -4.48
C PRO A 9 32.29 -5.45 -5.92
N ILE A 10 31.39 -5.20 -6.88
CA ILE A 10 31.78 -4.93 -8.26
C ILE A 10 32.63 -3.65 -8.28
N PRO A 11 33.89 -3.68 -8.75
CA PRO A 11 34.73 -2.50 -8.80
C PRO A 11 34.12 -1.37 -9.64
N PRO A 12 34.36 -0.10 -9.32
CA PRO A 12 33.93 1.02 -10.15
C PRO A 12 34.46 0.89 -11.59
N GLY A 13 33.59 1.04 -12.59
CA GLY A 13 33.95 0.96 -14.01
C GLY A 13 33.77 -0.42 -14.65
N GLU A 14 33.58 -1.48 -13.85
CA GLU A 14 33.27 -2.81 -14.36
C GLU A 14 31.78 -2.91 -14.80
N PRO A 15 31.45 -3.69 -15.84
CA PRO A 15 30.08 -3.87 -16.27
C PRO A 15 29.26 -4.62 -15.22
N LEU A 16 28.00 -4.21 -15.04
CA LEU A 16 27.07 -4.92 -14.15
C LEU A 16 26.84 -6.35 -14.67
N PRO A 17 26.91 -7.38 -13.79
CA PRO A 17 26.61 -8.75 -14.17
C PRO A 17 25.18 -8.90 -14.69
N HIS A 18 24.97 -9.92 -15.50
CA HIS A 18 23.64 -10.25 -16.01
C HIS A 18 22.65 -10.49 -14.85
N ARG A 19 21.39 -10.06 -15.00
CA ARG A 19 20.34 -10.11 -13.95
C ARG A 19 20.18 -11.46 -13.25
N LYS A 20 20.48 -12.58 -13.92
CA LYS A 20 20.44 -13.93 -13.32
C LYS A 20 21.51 -14.12 -12.24
N VAL A 21 22.71 -13.57 -12.45
CA VAL A 21 23.81 -13.60 -11.47
C VAL A 21 23.43 -12.76 -10.26
N ILE A 22 22.98 -11.52 -10.48
CA ILE A 22 22.52 -10.63 -9.40
C ILE A 22 21.40 -11.29 -8.58
N ARG A 23 20.43 -11.93 -9.24
CA ARG A 23 19.34 -12.64 -8.57
C ARG A 23 19.83 -13.85 -7.74
N SER A 24 20.86 -14.56 -8.20
CA SER A 24 21.41 -15.69 -7.45
C SER A 24 22.02 -15.25 -6.10
N TRP A 25 22.52 -14.01 -6.00
CA TRP A 25 23.05 -13.45 -4.76
C TRP A 25 21.96 -13.17 -3.72
N THR A 26 20.74 -12.85 -4.17
CA THR A 26 19.62 -12.52 -3.28
C THR A 26 18.68 -13.69 -3.02
N GLU A 27 18.80 -14.79 -3.77
CA GLU A 27 17.94 -15.97 -3.65
C GLU A 27 17.89 -16.58 -2.23
N PRO A 28 19.01 -16.69 -1.47
CA PRO A 28 18.96 -17.16 -0.08
C PRO A 28 18.14 -16.25 0.85
N LEU A 29 18.07 -14.95 0.55
CA LEU A 29 17.35 -13.95 1.34
C LEU A 29 15.88 -13.80 0.91
N ALA A 30 15.55 -14.23 -0.30
CA ALA A 30 14.23 -14.08 -0.92
C ALA A 30 13.37 -15.36 -0.83
N GLN A 31 13.65 -16.24 0.13
CA GLN A 31 12.93 -17.50 0.31
C GLN A 31 11.49 -17.25 0.79
N LYS A 32 10.53 -17.93 0.15
CA LYS A 32 9.09 -17.72 0.36
C LYS A 32 8.46 -18.96 0.98
N VAL A 33 7.72 -18.78 2.07
CA VAL A 33 7.06 -19.88 2.78
C VAL A 33 5.61 -19.53 3.06
N TYR A 34 4.71 -20.52 2.93
CA TYR A 34 3.28 -20.29 3.07
C TYR A 34 2.86 -19.90 4.49
N TRP A 35 3.38 -20.59 5.51
CA TRP A 35 2.91 -20.43 6.88
C TRP A 35 3.10 -19.01 7.43
N ARG A 36 4.19 -18.32 7.06
CA ARG A 36 4.46 -16.93 7.51
C ARG A 36 3.35 -15.98 7.05
N ALA A 37 2.90 -16.13 5.81
CA ALA A 37 1.82 -15.30 5.27
C ALA A 37 0.53 -15.45 6.09
N PHE A 38 0.14 -16.69 6.41
CA PHE A 38 -1.08 -16.95 7.18
C PHE A 38 -0.97 -16.54 8.65
N VAL A 39 0.19 -16.76 9.29
CA VAL A 39 0.41 -16.33 10.69
C VAL A 39 0.39 -14.81 10.79
N LEU A 40 1.10 -14.09 9.92
CA LEU A 40 1.13 -12.63 9.94
C LEU A 40 -0.25 -12.05 9.66
N MET A 41 -0.94 -12.56 8.64
CA MET A 41 -2.27 -12.08 8.28
C MET A 41 -3.29 -12.39 9.38
N GLY A 42 -3.28 -13.60 9.94
CA GLY A 42 -4.18 -13.99 11.03
C GLY A 42 -3.96 -13.16 12.30
N LEU A 43 -2.69 -12.96 12.69
CA LEU A 43 -2.34 -12.11 13.83
C LEU A 43 -2.82 -10.68 13.62
N ASP A 44 -2.54 -10.09 12.46
CA ASP A 44 -2.87 -8.69 12.21
C ASP A 44 -4.38 -8.46 12.07
N PHE A 45 -5.14 -9.41 11.51
CA PHE A 45 -6.61 -9.33 11.55
C PHE A 45 -7.17 -9.51 12.96
N ALA A 46 -6.61 -10.42 13.77
CA ALA A 46 -7.03 -10.58 15.16
C ALA A 46 -6.78 -9.29 15.97
N LEU A 47 -5.62 -8.65 15.79
CA LEU A 47 -5.30 -7.37 16.40
C LEU A 47 -6.23 -6.26 15.91
N PHE A 48 -6.46 -6.17 14.59
CA PHE A 48 -7.35 -5.17 14.00
C PHE A 48 -8.76 -5.27 14.57
N PHE A 49 -9.39 -6.45 14.50
CA PHE A 49 -10.74 -6.64 15.04
C PHE A 49 -10.78 -6.50 16.56
N GLY A 50 -9.74 -6.94 17.28
CA GLY A 50 -9.62 -6.75 18.72
C GLY A 50 -9.59 -5.28 19.13
N PHE A 51 -8.78 -4.46 18.46
CA PHE A 51 -8.75 -3.02 18.71
C PHE A 51 -10.06 -2.33 18.30
N MET A 52 -10.68 -2.73 17.19
CA MET A 52 -11.99 -2.20 16.80
C MET A 52 -13.07 -2.52 17.82
N ALA A 53 -13.10 -3.76 18.34
CA ALA A 53 -14.01 -4.13 19.41
C ALA A 53 -13.74 -3.32 20.69
N ALA A 54 -12.47 -3.12 21.06
CA ALA A 54 -12.09 -2.31 22.21
C ALA A 54 -12.54 -0.84 22.08
N VAL A 55 -12.45 -0.24 20.89
CA VAL A 55 -12.96 1.12 20.62
C VAL A 55 -14.46 1.24 20.95
N VAL A 56 -15.23 0.19 20.65
CA VAL A 56 -16.68 0.18 20.92
C VAL A 56 -16.96 -0.11 22.40
N LEU A 57 -16.38 -1.18 22.94
CA LEU A 57 -16.75 -1.76 24.24
C LEU A 57 -16.16 -1.02 25.46
N LEU A 58 -14.99 -0.41 25.33
CA LEU A 58 -14.38 0.33 26.45
C LEU A 58 -15.17 1.60 26.74
N GLN A 59 -15.30 2.01 27.99
CA GLN A 59 -16.03 3.24 28.34
C GLN A 59 -15.12 4.47 28.36
N ALA A 60 -13.85 4.28 28.75
CA ALA A 60 -12.89 5.37 28.87
C ALA A 60 -12.52 5.95 27.49
N TRP A 61 -12.84 7.23 27.27
CA TRP A 61 -12.61 7.91 25.99
C TRP A 61 -11.13 7.89 25.54
N TRP A 62 -10.20 7.98 26.49
CA TRP A 62 -8.76 7.94 26.19
C TRP A 62 -8.32 6.55 25.72
N ALA A 63 -8.92 5.48 26.27
CA ALA A 63 -8.63 4.11 25.87
C ALA A 63 -9.17 3.83 24.45
N LYS A 64 -10.36 4.35 24.12
CA LYS A 64 -10.89 4.33 22.75
C LYS A 64 -9.92 4.99 21.77
N TRP A 65 -9.40 6.16 22.13
CA TRP A 65 -8.42 6.87 21.31
C TRP A 65 -7.14 6.06 21.07
N LEU A 66 -6.56 5.48 22.13
CA LEU A 66 -5.36 4.64 22.00
C LEU A 66 -5.61 3.40 21.15
N CYS A 67 -6.76 2.72 21.34
CA CYS A 67 -7.13 1.58 20.51
C CYS A 67 -7.37 1.98 19.05
N GLY A 68 -7.94 3.15 18.78
CA GLY A 68 -8.10 3.68 17.42
C GLY A 68 -6.76 3.93 16.73
N ILE A 69 -5.80 4.53 17.43
CA ILE A 69 -4.43 4.71 16.91
C ILE A 69 -3.77 3.35 16.65
N ALA A 70 -3.90 2.40 17.59
CA ALA A 70 -3.35 1.06 17.44
C ALA A 70 -3.96 0.32 16.24
N ALA A 71 -5.28 0.43 16.03
CA ALA A 71 -5.95 -0.10 14.85
C ALA A 71 -5.38 0.53 13.55
N GLY A 72 -5.16 1.85 13.53
CA GLY A 72 -4.51 2.54 12.41
C GLY A 72 -3.11 2.00 12.08
N ILE A 73 -2.29 1.73 13.09
CA ILE A 73 -0.96 1.11 12.92
C ILE A 73 -1.10 -0.31 12.33
N VAL A 74 -2.07 -1.09 12.81
CA VAL A 74 -2.31 -2.45 12.30
C VAL A 74 -2.81 -2.44 10.85
N ILE A 75 -3.64 -1.47 10.45
CA ILE A 75 -4.00 -1.26 9.04
C ILE A 75 -2.74 -1.07 8.18
N GLY A 76 -1.77 -0.28 8.67
CA GLY A 76 -0.47 -0.10 8.00
C GLY A 76 0.31 -1.41 7.86
N ARG A 77 0.29 -2.28 8.87
CA ARG A 77 0.93 -3.60 8.80
C ARG A 77 0.25 -4.52 7.78
N LEU A 78 -1.08 -4.57 7.78
CA LEU A 78 -1.86 -5.31 6.78
C LEU A 78 -1.58 -4.79 5.36
N PHE A 79 -1.44 -3.48 5.21
CA PHE A 79 -1.03 -2.89 3.93
C PHE A 79 0.36 -3.38 3.49
N VAL A 80 1.34 -3.47 4.37
CA VAL A 80 2.68 -4.02 4.04
C VAL A 80 2.58 -5.50 3.60
N ILE A 81 1.76 -6.31 4.29
CA ILE A 81 1.52 -7.70 3.87
C ILE A 81 0.87 -7.74 2.48
N GLY A 82 -0.13 -6.89 2.24
CA GLY A 82 -0.81 -6.79 0.95
C GLY A 82 0.11 -6.31 -0.18
N HIS A 83 1.02 -5.39 0.12
CA HIS A 83 2.06 -4.89 -0.78
C HIS A 83 3.01 -6.02 -1.23
N ASP A 84 3.52 -6.81 -0.29
CA ASP A 84 4.40 -7.94 -0.60
C ASP A 84 3.65 -9.03 -1.38
N ALA A 85 2.38 -9.25 -1.06
CA ALA A 85 1.52 -10.11 -1.86
C ALA A 85 1.35 -9.55 -3.28
N CYS A 86 1.17 -8.24 -3.42
CA CYS A 86 1.04 -7.56 -4.71
C CYS A 86 2.31 -7.71 -5.58
N HIS A 87 3.49 -7.71 -4.97
CA HIS A 87 4.76 -8.02 -5.63
C HIS A 87 4.95 -9.49 -6.01
N MET A 88 4.03 -10.36 -5.61
CA MET A 88 4.15 -11.82 -5.71
C MET A 88 5.33 -12.38 -4.88
N SER A 89 5.78 -11.65 -3.85
CA SER A 89 6.89 -12.02 -2.98
C SER A 89 6.42 -12.68 -1.67
N LEU A 90 5.16 -12.51 -1.25
CA LEU A 90 4.68 -13.05 0.03
C LEU A 90 4.69 -14.60 0.08
N THR A 91 4.19 -15.27 -0.96
CA THR A 91 4.18 -16.75 -1.07
C THR A 91 4.76 -17.23 -2.40
N PRO A 92 5.14 -18.52 -2.53
CA PRO A 92 5.54 -19.10 -3.81
C PRO A 92 4.44 -19.07 -4.88
N ASN A 93 3.16 -19.01 -4.50
CA ASN A 93 2.02 -19.10 -5.41
C ASN A 93 1.47 -17.72 -5.80
N ARG A 94 1.60 -17.37 -7.07
CA ARG A 94 1.14 -16.08 -7.63
C ARG A 94 -0.37 -15.86 -7.51
N ARG A 95 -1.19 -16.90 -7.69
CA ARG A 95 -2.65 -16.78 -7.57
C ARG A 95 -3.05 -16.55 -6.13
N LEU A 96 -2.43 -17.27 -5.19
CA LEU A 96 -2.65 -17.07 -3.76
C LEU A 96 -2.28 -15.65 -3.34
N ASN A 97 -1.12 -15.14 -3.78
CA ASN A 97 -0.69 -13.77 -3.51
C ASN A 97 -1.72 -12.72 -3.95
N LYS A 98 -2.32 -12.88 -5.15
CA LYS A 98 -3.40 -12.00 -5.60
C LYS A 98 -4.63 -12.01 -4.70
N TRP A 99 -4.97 -13.15 -4.10
CA TRP A 99 -6.08 -13.26 -3.15
C TRP A 99 -5.72 -12.69 -1.79
N LEU A 100 -4.56 -13.06 -1.24
CA LEU A 100 -4.08 -12.53 0.04
C LEU A 100 -3.93 -11.01 0.00
N GLY A 101 -3.41 -10.46 -1.11
CA GLY A 101 -3.28 -9.01 -1.28
C GLY A 101 -4.63 -8.28 -1.30
N ARG A 102 -5.65 -8.85 -1.95
CA ARG A 102 -7.02 -8.30 -1.91
C ARG A 102 -7.57 -8.25 -0.51
N ILE A 103 -7.41 -9.33 0.25
CA ILE A 103 -7.90 -9.44 1.62
C ILE A 103 -7.16 -8.45 2.53
N ALA A 104 -5.84 -8.42 2.47
CA ALA A 104 -4.99 -7.57 3.31
C ALA A 104 -5.18 -6.07 3.04
N PHE A 105 -5.60 -5.67 1.83
CA PHE A 105 -5.91 -4.28 1.49
C PHE A 105 -7.31 -3.81 1.90
N LEU A 106 -8.19 -4.70 2.37
CA LEU A 106 -9.54 -4.30 2.78
C LEU A 106 -9.53 -3.26 3.91
N PRO A 107 -8.74 -3.41 4.99
CA PRO A 107 -8.75 -2.42 6.08
C PRO A 107 -8.22 -1.04 5.69
N SER A 108 -7.36 -0.95 4.66
CA SER A 108 -6.91 0.32 4.09
C SER A 108 -7.81 0.81 2.94
N LEU A 109 -8.94 0.13 2.69
CA LEU A 109 -9.89 0.42 1.63
C LEU A 109 -9.22 0.62 0.26
N THR A 110 -8.22 -0.21 -0.05
CA THR A 110 -7.39 -0.07 -1.26
C THR A 110 -7.79 -1.10 -2.31
N PRO A 111 -8.32 -0.70 -3.48
CA PRO A 111 -8.63 -1.62 -4.57
C PRO A 111 -7.35 -2.26 -5.15
N TYR A 112 -7.16 -3.56 -4.88
CA TYR A 112 -5.92 -4.27 -5.22
C TYR A 112 -5.45 -4.09 -6.66
N SER A 113 -6.33 -4.23 -7.66
CA SER A 113 -5.89 -4.22 -9.07
C SER A 113 -5.53 -2.85 -9.61
N LEU A 114 -6.08 -1.76 -9.06
CA LEU A 114 -5.66 -0.40 -9.40
C LEU A 114 -4.29 -0.14 -8.78
N TRP A 115 -4.13 -0.52 -7.51
CA TRP A 115 -2.87 -0.41 -6.79
C TRP A 115 -1.75 -1.24 -7.43
N ASP A 116 -2.03 -2.47 -7.88
CA ASP A 116 -1.09 -3.31 -8.64
C ASP A 116 -0.57 -2.60 -9.89
N VAL A 117 -1.45 -1.94 -10.65
CA VAL A 117 -1.03 -1.19 -11.84
C VAL A 117 -0.25 0.06 -11.46
N GLY A 118 -0.75 0.86 -10.52
CA GLY A 118 -0.08 2.08 -10.06
C GLY A 118 1.30 1.81 -9.47
N HIS A 119 1.41 0.77 -8.64
CA HIS A 119 2.63 0.45 -7.92
C HIS A 119 3.64 -0.35 -8.76
N ASN A 120 3.22 -1.46 -9.37
CA ASN A 120 4.15 -2.37 -10.04
C ASN A 120 4.46 -1.96 -11.48
N VAL A 121 3.48 -1.39 -12.20
CA VAL A 121 3.66 -1.03 -13.61
C VAL A 121 4.13 0.41 -13.76
N VAL A 122 3.51 1.34 -13.03
CA VAL A 122 3.85 2.77 -13.15
C VAL A 122 5.03 3.12 -12.25
N HIS A 123 4.88 3.05 -10.93
CA HIS A 123 5.91 3.50 -10.00
C HIS A 123 7.21 2.69 -10.09
N HIS A 124 7.16 1.37 -9.98
CA HIS A 124 8.38 0.54 -10.12
C HIS A 124 8.90 0.43 -11.55
N GLY A 125 8.03 0.58 -12.55
CA GLY A 125 8.44 0.56 -13.96
C GLY A 125 9.17 1.83 -14.38
N TYR A 126 8.81 2.97 -13.78
CA TYR A 126 9.24 4.30 -14.20
C TYR A 126 9.58 5.21 -13.02
N THR A 127 10.22 4.65 -11.97
CA THR A 127 10.43 5.34 -10.70
C THR A 127 11.02 6.73 -10.88
N ASN A 128 10.36 7.75 -10.32
CA ASN A 128 10.73 9.17 -10.42
C ASN A 128 10.73 9.76 -11.84
N LEU A 129 10.17 9.07 -12.85
CA LEU A 129 10.00 9.62 -14.18
C LEU A 129 8.77 10.54 -14.20
N LYS A 130 9.05 11.84 -14.23
CA LYS A 130 8.03 12.87 -14.34
C LYS A 130 7.11 12.66 -15.55
N GLY A 131 5.81 12.92 -15.37
CA GLY A 131 4.78 12.69 -16.37
C GLY A 131 4.30 11.23 -16.47
N VAL A 132 4.96 10.30 -15.76
CA VAL A 132 4.57 8.88 -15.72
C VAL A 132 4.34 8.45 -14.28
N ASP A 133 5.37 8.52 -13.43
CA ASP A 133 5.28 8.19 -12.02
C ASP A 133 4.66 9.34 -11.23
N PHE A 134 3.46 9.09 -10.71
CA PHE A 134 2.69 10.04 -9.91
C PHE A 134 2.94 9.87 -8.41
N VAL A 135 3.79 8.93 -7.98
CA VAL A 135 4.17 8.77 -6.57
C VAL A 135 5.20 9.85 -6.26
N TRP A 136 4.71 11.03 -5.89
CA TRP A 136 5.51 12.19 -5.48
C TRP A 136 6.23 12.92 -6.61
N GLU A 137 5.50 13.31 -7.64
CA GLU A 137 6.02 14.06 -8.79
C GLU A 137 6.36 15.53 -8.43
N PRO A 138 7.65 15.93 -8.40
CA PRO A 138 8.03 17.30 -8.06
C PRO A 138 7.80 18.27 -9.24
N LEU A 139 7.43 19.50 -8.89
CA LEU A 139 7.37 20.61 -9.85
C LEU A 139 8.74 21.29 -9.94
N THR A 140 9.08 21.74 -11.14
CA THR A 140 10.18 22.68 -11.35
C THR A 140 9.84 24.04 -10.75
N PRO A 141 10.85 24.91 -10.49
CA PRO A 141 10.59 26.26 -10.01
C PRO A 141 9.63 27.06 -10.89
N ALA A 142 9.75 26.93 -12.22
CA ALA A 142 8.90 27.63 -13.18
C ALA A 142 7.44 27.15 -13.12
N GLU A 143 7.21 25.83 -13.07
CA GLU A 143 5.86 25.26 -12.95
C GLU A 143 5.21 25.66 -11.63
N TYR A 144 5.96 25.61 -10.52
CA TYR A 144 5.47 26.05 -9.22
C TYR A 144 5.13 27.55 -9.24
N ALA A 145 5.97 28.38 -9.86
CA ALA A 145 5.73 29.82 -9.98
C ALA A 145 4.45 30.12 -10.78
N ALA A 146 4.13 29.31 -11.79
CA ALA A 146 2.92 29.43 -12.60
C ALA A 146 1.64 28.98 -11.90
N LEU A 147 1.72 28.30 -10.75
CA LEU A 147 0.53 27.81 -10.03
C LEU A 147 -0.31 28.94 -9.42
N PRO A 148 -1.66 28.78 -9.38
CA PRO A 148 -2.53 29.60 -8.55
C PRO A 148 -2.17 29.51 -7.06
N MET A 149 -2.48 30.55 -6.28
CA MET A 149 -2.09 30.63 -4.86
C MET A 149 -2.56 29.42 -4.03
N GLY A 150 -3.80 28.96 -4.22
CA GLY A 150 -4.31 27.79 -3.51
C GLY A 150 -3.52 26.51 -3.80
N GLN A 151 -3.07 26.33 -5.05
CA GLN A 151 -2.24 25.17 -5.40
C GLN A 151 -0.83 25.32 -4.82
N LYS A 152 -0.25 26.53 -4.79
CA LYS A 152 1.03 26.78 -4.11
C LYS A 152 0.96 26.41 -2.63
N ILE A 153 -0.10 26.80 -1.94
CA ILE A 153 -0.36 26.44 -0.53
C ILE A 153 -0.45 24.92 -0.39
N LEU A 154 -1.25 24.25 -1.23
CA LEU A 154 -1.40 22.81 -1.18
C LEU A 154 -0.07 22.07 -1.43
N GLN A 155 0.72 22.52 -2.40
CA GLN A 155 2.04 21.94 -2.69
C GLN A 155 3.03 22.11 -1.52
N ARG A 156 2.94 23.21 -0.76
CA ARG A 156 3.71 23.42 0.49
C ARG A 156 3.23 22.51 1.61
N ILE A 157 1.91 22.34 1.77
CA ILE A 157 1.34 21.42 2.76
C ILE A 157 1.82 20.00 2.44
N TYR A 158 1.60 19.53 1.21
CA TYR A 158 2.06 18.20 0.78
C TYR A 158 3.54 17.99 1.10
N ARG A 159 4.41 18.97 0.82
CA ARG A 159 5.86 18.89 1.09
C ARG A 159 6.28 19.30 2.50
N SER A 160 5.35 19.45 3.44
CA SER A 160 5.69 19.55 4.85
C SER A 160 6.11 18.18 5.39
N GLY A 161 6.88 18.14 6.48
CA GLY A 161 7.35 16.85 7.04
C GLY A 161 6.23 15.93 7.53
N TRP A 162 5.05 16.45 7.86
CA TRP A 162 3.95 15.69 8.46
C TRP A 162 2.83 15.31 7.48
N ALA A 163 2.70 16.00 6.34
CA ALA A 163 1.61 15.79 5.39
C ALA A 163 1.93 14.99 4.09
N PRO A 164 3.02 14.21 3.93
CA PRO A 164 3.14 13.31 2.78
C PRO A 164 1.98 12.30 2.71
N GLY A 165 1.44 11.88 3.87
CA GLY A 165 0.25 11.05 3.94
C GLY A 165 -0.99 11.72 3.34
N LEU A 166 -1.09 13.04 3.41
CA LEU A 166 -2.20 13.80 2.81
C LEU A 166 -2.11 13.81 1.28
N TYR A 167 -0.89 13.93 0.73
CA TYR A 167 -0.67 13.78 -0.71
C TYR A 167 -1.13 12.40 -1.17
N TYR A 168 -0.70 11.34 -0.48
CA TYR A 168 -1.11 9.97 -0.81
C TYR A 168 -2.64 9.84 -0.73
N MET A 169 -3.26 10.31 0.35
CA MET A 169 -4.70 10.23 0.55
C MET A 169 -5.49 10.90 -0.58
N ILE A 170 -5.09 12.11 -1.00
CA ILE A 170 -5.82 12.89 -2.00
C ILE A 170 -5.43 12.52 -3.43
N GLU A 171 -4.14 12.55 -3.76
CA GLU A 171 -3.66 12.42 -5.14
C GLU A 171 -3.62 10.98 -5.64
N ILE A 172 -3.48 10.02 -4.72
CA ILE A 172 -3.36 8.60 -5.06
C ILE A 172 -4.63 7.88 -4.64
N TRP A 173 -4.87 7.72 -3.33
CA TRP A 173 -5.97 6.92 -2.83
C TRP A 173 -7.34 7.44 -3.30
N TRP A 174 -7.62 8.74 -3.19
CA TRP A 174 -8.92 9.28 -3.62
C TRP A 174 -9.06 9.35 -5.15
N LYS A 175 -8.14 10.04 -5.83
CA LYS A 175 -8.26 10.38 -7.25
C LYS A 175 -7.93 9.24 -8.22
N ARG A 176 -7.09 8.28 -7.82
CA ARG A 176 -6.56 7.22 -8.69
C ARG A 176 -7.05 5.83 -8.31
N GLU A 177 -7.32 5.60 -7.04
CA GLU A 177 -7.73 4.28 -6.55
C GLU A 177 -9.24 4.20 -6.33
N PHE A 178 -9.81 5.06 -5.48
CA PHE A 178 -11.22 4.95 -5.10
C PHE A 178 -12.17 5.57 -6.15
N PHE A 179 -11.81 6.74 -6.69
CA PHE A 179 -12.57 7.44 -7.75
C PHE A 179 -11.71 7.69 -9.00
N PRO A 180 -11.24 6.64 -9.68
CA PRO A 180 -10.40 6.78 -10.87
C PRO A 180 -11.16 7.43 -12.02
N SER A 181 -10.84 8.68 -12.34
CA SER A 181 -11.37 9.33 -13.55
C SER A 181 -10.56 8.92 -14.80
N ALA A 182 -11.12 9.15 -16.00
CA ALA A 182 -10.41 8.90 -17.25
C ALA A 182 -9.10 9.73 -17.38
N LYS A 183 -9.04 10.89 -16.69
CA LYS A 183 -7.84 11.72 -16.61
C LYS A 183 -6.68 10.99 -15.92
N TYR A 184 -6.96 10.26 -14.84
CA TYR A 184 -5.93 9.65 -14.01
C TYR A 184 -5.71 8.17 -14.27
N MET A 185 -6.73 7.48 -14.78
CA MET A 185 -6.68 6.06 -15.14
C MET A 185 -7.44 5.85 -16.46
N PRO A 186 -6.81 6.16 -17.61
CA PRO A 186 -7.46 6.05 -18.91
C PRO A 186 -7.78 4.60 -19.29
N THR A 187 -7.01 3.63 -18.76
CA THR A 187 -7.28 2.21 -18.97
C THR A 187 -8.45 1.76 -18.10
N ARG A 188 -9.44 1.09 -18.70
CA ARG A 188 -10.55 0.46 -17.96
C ARG A 188 -10.48 -1.05 -18.08
N ARG A 189 -10.36 -1.74 -16.95
CA ARG A 189 -10.44 -3.20 -16.87
C ARG A 189 -11.59 -3.58 -15.92
N PRO A 190 -12.41 -4.59 -16.23
CA PRO A 190 -13.50 -5.01 -15.34
C PRO A 190 -13.05 -5.35 -13.92
N ILE A 191 -11.81 -5.83 -13.76
CA ILE A 191 -11.25 -6.17 -12.45
C ILE A 191 -11.08 -4.94 -11.54
N PHE A 192 -10.83 -3.75 -12.10
CA PHE A 192 -10.72 -2.52 -11.32
C PHE A 192 -12.03 -2.22 -10.61
N VAL A 193 -13.14 -2.27 -11.35
CA VAL A 193 -14.48 -2.05 -10.79
C VAL A 193 -14.81 -3.12 -9.75
N LYS A 194 -14.48 -4.40 -10.02
CA LYS A 194 -14.72 -5.50 -9.06
C LYS A 194 -13.97 -5.29 -7.74
N ASP A 195 -12.69 -4.93 -7.80
CA ASP A 195 -11.90 -4.70 -6.58
C ASP A 195 -12.34 -3.41 -5.86
N SER A 196 -12.75 -2.36 -6.58
CA SER A 196 -13.34 -1.15 -5.95
C SER A 196 -14.68 -1.46 -5.27
N LEU A 197 -15.55 -2.26 -5.89
CA LEU A 197 -16.81 -2.71 -5.29
C LEU A 197 -16.57 -3.60 -4.08
N LEU A 198 -15.55 -4.46 -4.11
CA LEU A 198 -15.14 -5.25 -2.94
C LEU A 198 -14.72 -4.34 -1.79
N SER A 199 -13.87 -3.33 -2.04
CA SER A 199 -13.45 -2.36 -1.02
C SER A 199 -14.64 -1.56 -0.47
N LEU A 200 -15.55 -1.12 -1.34
CA LEU A 200 -16.76 -0.40 -0.93
C LEU A 200 -17.70 -1.29 -0.08
N ALA A 201 -17.92 -2.53 -0.50
CA ALA A 201 -18.75 -3.47 0.25
C ALA A 201 -18.16 -3.73 1.65
N PHE A 202 -16.85 -3.91 1.75
CA PHE A 202 -16.16 -4.03 3.03
C PHE A 202 -16.33 -2.77 3.89
N ALA A 203 -16.15 -1.56 3.31
CA ALA A 203 -16.36 -0.31 4.02
C ALA A 203 -17.78 -0.19 4.60
N LEU A 204 -18.80 -0.52 3.80
CA LEU A 204 -20.20 -0.46 4.22
C LEU A 204 -20.50 -1.46 5.34
N VAL A 205 -20.01 -2.70 5.23
CA VAL A 205 -20.18 -3.71 6.29
C VAL A 205 -19.47 -3.29 7.56
N TRP A 206 -18.25 -2.76 7.45
CA TRP A 206 -17.46 -2.33 8.60
C TRP A 206 -18.12 -1.15 9.32
N ILE A 207 -18.45 -0.07 8.60
CA ILE A 207 -19.13 1.11 9.17
C ILE A 207 -20.48 0.71 9.74
N GLY A 208 -21.28 -0.07 9.00
CA GLY A 208 -22.59 -0.55 9.45
C GLY A 208 -22.51 -1.37 10.74
N SER A 209 -21.49 -2.24 10.85
CA SER A 209 -21.25 -3.04 12.04
C SER A 209 -20.83 -2.19 13.23
N LEU A 210 -19.96 -1.19 13.05
CA LEU A 210 -19.58 -0.27 14.11
C LEU A 210 -20.77 0.57 14.62
N VAL A 211 -21.56 1.11 13.70
CA VAL A 211 -22.76 1.89 14.05
C VAL A 211 -23.79 1.01 14.75
N GLY A 212 -24.05 -0.20 14.21
CA GLY A 212 -24.99 -1.14 14.82
C GLY A 212 -24.58 -1.56 16.22
N LEU A 213 -23.29 -1.86 16.44
CA LEU A 213 -22.77 -2.18 17.77
C LEU A 213 -22.84 -0.99 18.72
N ALA A 214 -22.46 0.20 18.28
CA ALA A 214 -22.51 1.41 19.11
C ALA A 214 -23.93 1.83 19.50
N LEU A 215 -24.95 1.47 18.71
CA LEU A 215 -26.35 1.70 19.07
C LEU A 215 -26.91 0.63 20.02
N TYR A 216 -26.27 -0.53 20.10
CA TYR A 216 -26.70 -1.66 20.94
C TYR A 216 -26.05 -1.64 22.34
N THR A 217 -24.86 -1.04 22.47
CA THR A 217 -24.10 -0.90 23.72
C THR A 217 -24.27 0.46 24.36
#